data_AF-A0A1D2MAD1-F1
#
_entry.id   AF-A0A1D2MAD1-F1
#
_cell.length_a   1.000
_cell.length_b   1.000
_cell.length_c   1.000
_cell.angle_alpha   90.00
_cell.angle_beta   90.00
_cell.angle_gamma   90.00
#
_symmetry.space_group_name_H-M   'P 1'
#
loop_
_entity.id
_entity.type
_entity.pdbx_description
1 polymer ?
#
loop_
_entity_poly.entity_id
_entity_poly.type
_entity_poly.pdbx_seq_one_letter_code
_entity_poly.pdbx_strand_id
1 'polypeptide(L)'
;MWKIIYDEKMGTGAAVIEINNPYITNVQSEDIPCPNVCSQLSWVDWDTTDFVRGYTHCCTIESFREVVSYVGNFPQDFPELPRGNIPLI
;
A
#
# COMPACT_ATOMS: atom_id res chain seq x y z
N MET A 1 -3.62 0.35 -10.14
CA MET A 1 -2.27 0.99 -10.11
C MET A 1 -1.78 0.98 -8.67
N TRP A 2 -0.48 1.02 -8.42
CA TRP A 2 0.05 1.04 -7.06
C TRP A 2 1.16 2.08 -6.87
N LYS A 3 1.34 2.54 -5.63
CA LYS A 3 2.47 3.36 -5.17
C LYS A 3 2.90 2.91 -3.78
N ILE A 4 4.19 2.99 -3.47
CA ILE A 4 4.69 2.88 -2.08
C ILE A 4 4.86 4.29 -1.53
N ILE A 5 4.29 4.55 -0.36
CA ILE A 5 4.47 5.80 0.39
C ILE A 5 5.31 5.46 1.63
N TYR A 6 6.39 6.20 1.83
CA TYR A 6 7.35 5.97 2.90
C TYR A 6 7.58 7.26 3.69
N ASP A 7 7.51 7.16 5.01
CA ASP A 7 7.90 8.20 5.94
C ASP A 7 9.32 7.90 6.44
N GLU A 8 10.30 8.64 5.92
CA GLU A 8 11.71 8.51 6.30
C GLU A 8 11.96 8.77 7.79
N LYS A 9 11.18 9.67 8.41
CA LYS A 9 11.37 10.07 9.80
C LYS A 9 10.88 8.97 10.75
N MET A 10 9.78 8.32 10.40
CA MET A 10 9.22 7.22 11.19
C MET A 10 9.82 5.86 10.81
N GLY A 11 10.42 5.77 9.62
CA GLY A 11 10.91 4.51 9.08
C GLY A 11 9.79 3.55 8.71
N THR A 12 8.57 4.06 8.49
CA THR A 12 7.37 3.26 8.20
C THR A 12 6.84 3.58 6.81
N GLY A 13 5.99 2.71 6.26
CA GLY A 13 5.39 2.93 4.95
C GLY A 13 4.35 1.90 4.58
N ALA A 14 3.60 2.19 3.54
CA ALA A 14 2.54 1.33 3.02
C ALA A 14 2.53 1.36 1.49
N ALA A 15 2.11 0.24 0.90
CA ALA A 15 1.73 0.22 -0.50
C ALA A 15 0.25 0.61 -0.62
N VAL A 16 -0.04 1.63 -1.43
CA VAL A 16 -1.39 2.08 -1.77
C VAL A 16 -1.74 1.57 -3.16
N ILE A 17 -2.84 0.83 -3.26
CA ILE A 17 -3.38 0.29 -4.49
C ILE A 17 -4.68 1.02 -4.82
N GLU A 18 -4.71 1.60 -6.01
CA GLU A 18 -5.87 2.30 -6.55
C GLU A 18 -6.51 1.45 -7.66
N ILE A 19 -7.75 1.03 -7.42
CA ILE A 19 -8.62 0.39 -8.40
C ILE A 19 -9.54 1.47 -8.97
N ASN A 20 -9.19 1.94 -10.16
CA ASN A 20 -10.00 2.87 -10.93
C ASN A 20 -10.61 2.14 -12.13
N ASN A 21 -11.60 1.29 -11.86
CA ASN A 21 -12.37 0.60 -12.89
C ASN A 21 -13.86 0.90 -12.69
N PRO A 22 -14.51 1.68 -13.59
CA PRO A 22 -15.90 2.12 -13.42
C PRO A 22 -16.94 0.99 -13.56
N TYR A 23 -16.52 -0.22 -13.95
CA TYR A 23 -17.39 -1.38 -14.10
C TYR A 23 -17.38 -2.31 -12.88
N ILE A 24 -16.52 -2.06 -11.89
CA ILE A 24 -16.44 -2.86 -10.67
C ILE A 24 -17.40 -2.29 -9.64
N THR A 25 -18.22 -3.16 -9.04
CA THR A 25 -19.15 -2.83 -7.96
C THR A 25 -18.77 -3.49 -6.63
N ASN A 26 -17.77 -4.37 -6.63
CA ASN A 26 -17.23 -5.00 -5.44
C ASN A 26 -15.76 -5.38 -5.66
N VAL A 27 -14.93 -5.26 -4.62
CA VAL A 27 -13.55 -5.80 -4.60
C VAL A 27 -13.55 -7.04 -3.73
N GLN A 28 -13.14 -8.17 -4.29
CA GLN A 28 -13.00 -9.42 -3.57
C GLN A 28 -11.58 -9.53 -2.97
N SER A 29 -11.42 -10.42 -1.99
CA SER A 29 -10.11 -10.67 -1.37
C SER A 29 -9.08 -11.20 -2.38
N GLU A 30 -9.54 -11.86 -3.45
CA GLU A 30 -8.67 -12.33 -4.53
C GLU A 30 -8.16 -11.21 -5.44
N ASP A 31 -8.84 -10.05 -5.47
CA ASP A 31 -8.45 -8.91 -6.30
C ASP A 31 -7.22 -8.18 -5.72
N ILE A 32 -7.02 -8.24 -4.39
CA ILE A 32 -5.85 -7.67 -3.70
C ILE A 32 -5.43 -8.60 -2.55
N PRO A 33 -4.50 -9.54 -2.78
CA PRO A 33 -4.17 -10.58 -1.81
C PRO A 33 -3.19 -10.10 -0.72
N CYS A 34 -3.57 -9.05 0.01
CA CYS A 34 -2.90 -8.60 1.23
C CYS A 34 -3.94 -8.11 2.27
N PRO A 35 -3.66 -8.19 3.57
CA PRO A 35 -4.51 -7.58 4.59
C PRO A 35 -4.65 -6.06 4.38
N ASN A 36 -5.88 -5.54 4.45
CA ASN A 36 -6.11 -4.10 4.35
C ASN A 36 -5.66 -3.39 5.64
N VAL A 37 -4.66 -2.52 5.53
CA VAL A 37 -4.12 -1.72 6.65
C VAL A 37 -4.47 -0.23 6.54
N CYS A 38 -5.37 0.19 5.65
CA CYS A 38 -5.67 1.62 5.46
C CYS A 38 -6.11 2.33 6.75
N SER A 39 -6.86 1.65 7.63
CA SER A 39 -7.30 2.21 8.92
C SER A 39 -6.17 2.48 9.92
N GLN A 40 -4.96 1.94 9.66
CA GLN A 40 -3.77 2.19 10.48
C GLN A 40 -3.00 3.43 10.02
N LEU A 41 -3.34 3.98 8.85
CA LEU A 41 -2.64 5.10 8.23
C LEU A 41 -3.37 6.39 8.58
N SER A 42 -2.81 7.17 9.50
CA SER A 42 -3.42 8.41 10.02
C SER A 42 -3.63 9.51 8.96
N TRP A 43 -2.95 9.41 7.83
CA TRP A 43 -3.07 10.33 6.69
C TRP A 43 -4.09 9.87 5.65
N VAL A 44 -4.69 8.68 5.81
CA VAL A 44 -5.83 8.23 5.00
C VAL A 44 -7.11 8.67 5.70
N ASP A 45 -7.69 9.78 5.24
CA ASP A 45 -8.88 10.41 5.83
C ASP A 45 -10.11 10.43 4.90
N TRP A 46 -10.05 9.68 3.80
CA TRP A 46 -11.12 9.54 2.82
C TRP A 46 -11.81 8.17 2.88
N ASP A 47 -12.97 8.07 2.22
CA ASP A 47 -13.66 6.79 2.02
C ASP A 47 -12.90 5.94 0.99
N THR A 48 -12.14 4.97 1.49
CA THR A 48 -11.34 4.06 0.66
C THR A 48 -12.20 3.08 -0.15
N THR A 49 -13.50 3.01 0.10
CA THR A 49 -14.43 2.09 -0.56
C THR A 49 -15.28 2.74 -1.67
N ASP A 50 -15.04 4.03 -1.96
CA ASP A 50 -15.78 4.78 -2.96
C ASP A 50 -15.36 4.44 -4.39
N PHE A 51 -16.04 3.49 -5.02
CA PHE A 51 -15.81 3.11 -6.42
C PHE A 51 -16.00 4.25 -7.43
N VAL A 52 -16.78 5.29 -7.11
CA VAL A 52 -17.00 6.44 -8.00
C VAL A 52 -15.79 7.36 -7.98
N ARG A 53 -15.12 7.51 -6.84
CA ARG A 53 -13.90 8.33 -6.67
C ARG A 53 -12.60 7.55 -6.84
N GLY A 54 -12.68 6.22 -6.85
CA GLY A 54 -11.55 5.31 -6.89
C GLY A 54 -11.49 4.50 -5.60
N TYR A 55 -11.44 3.18 -5.74
CA TYR A 55 -11.30 2.30 -4.59
C TYR A 55 -9.83 2.24 -4.18
N THR A 56 -9.56 2.55 -2.91
CA THR A 56 -8.22 2.54 -2.31
C THR A 56 -8.06 1.31 -1.42
N HIS A 57 -6.94 0.62 -1.55
CA HIS A 57 -6.52 -0.44 -0.64
C HIS A 57 -5.09 -0.20 -0.18
N CYS A 58 -4.75 -0.67 1.02
CA CYS A 58 -3.43 -0.46 1.59
C CYS A 58 -2.88 -1.78 2.09
N CYS A 59 -1.64 -2.09 1.71
CA CYS A 59 -0.88 -3.22 2.22
C CYS A 59 0.32 -2.73 3.05
N THR A 60 0.80 -3.56 3.97
CA THR A 60 2.19 -3.41 4.43
C THR A 60 3.13 -3.63 3.24
N ILE A 61 4.31 -2.99 3.25
CA ILE A 61 5.29 -3.18 2.17
C ILE A 61 5.73 -4.65 2.08
N GLU A 62 5.83 -5.35 3.22
CA GLU A 62 6.13 -6.78 3.27
C GLU A 62 5.08 -7.62 2.54
N SER A 63 3.80 -7.52 2.93
CA SER A 63 2.71 -8.30 2.30
C SER A 63 2.52 -7.93 0.83
N PHE A 64 2.73 -6.67 0.46
CA PHE A 64 2.65 -6.24 -0.94
C PHE A 64 3.69 -6.93 -1.83
N ARG A 65 4.90 -7.15 -1.31
CA ARG A 65 6.00 -7.78 -2.05
C ARG A 65 5.79 -9.28 -2.30
N GLU A 66 5.00 -9.95 -1.46
CA GLU A 66 4.62 -11.34 -1.69
C GLU A 66 3.73 -11.49 -2.93
N VAL A 67 2.96 -10.45 -3.25
CA VAL A 67 2.01 -10.43 -4.37
C VAL A 67 2.61 -9.83 -5.63
N VAL A 68 3.34 -8.73 -5.49
CA VAL A 68 3.90 -7.96 -6.61
C VAL A 68 5.41 -8.21 -6.67
N SER A 69 5.78 -9.33 -7.26
CA SER A 69 7.16 -9.87 -7.26
C SER A 69 8.21 -9.01 -7.95
N TYR A 70 7.81 -8.04 -8.76
CA TYR A 70 8.71 -7.09 -9.43
C TYR A 70 8.93 -5.80 -8.62
N VAL A 71 8.33 -5.69 -7.43
CA VAL A 71 8.72 -4.68 -6.45
C VAL A 71 10.09 -5.07 -5.92
N GLY A 72 11.07 -4.19 -6.11
CA GLY A 72 12.43 -4.39 -5.63
C GLY A 72 12.52 -4.59 -4.12
N ASN A 73 13.72 -4.84 -3.63
CA ASN A 73 14.00 -4.89 -2.20
C ASN A 73 13.86 -3.48 -1.60
N PHE A 74 12.64 -3.09 -1.26
CA PHE A 74 12.38 -1.86 -0.51
C PHE A 74 12.70 -2.06 0.98
N PRO A 75 13.40 -1.11 1.64
CA PRO A 75 14.00 0.13 1.12
C PRO A 75 15.46 -0.03 0.65
N GLN A 76 16.02 -1.24 0.64
CA GLN A 76 17.44 -1.49 0.34
C GLN A 76 17.87 -0.98 -1.06
N ASP A 77 16.95 -1.00 -2.02
CA ASP A 77 17.16 -0.54 -3.39
C ASP A 77 17.12 1.00 -3.52
N PHE A 78 16.80 1.73 -2.45
CA PHE A 78 16.72 3.19 -2.41
C PHE A 78 17.83 3.74 -1.50
N PRO A 79 19.03 4.00 -2.04
CA PRO A 79 20.21 4.36 -1.27
C PRO A 79 20.09 5.71 -0.53
N GLU A 80 19.18 6.58 -0.95
CA GLU A 80 18.81 7.80 -0.22
C GLU A 80 18.00 7.55 1.07
N LEU A 81 17.35 6.39 1.22
CA LEU A 81 16.53 6.10 2.40
C LEU A 81 17.39 5.61 3.58
N PRO A 82 17.12 6.06 4.82
CA PRO A 82 17.85 5.58 5.99
C PRO A 82 17.75 4.06 6.14
N ARG A 83 18.89 3.36 6.14
CA ARG A 83 18.95 1.91 6.42
C ARG A 83 18.75 1.65 7.92
N GLY A 84 17.54 1.85 8.42
CA GLY A 84 17.10 1.38 9.72
C GLY A 84 16.30 0.07 9.59
N ASN A 85 16.27 -0.75 10.64
CA ASN A 85 15.31 -1.85 10.72
C ASN A 85 13.90 -1.25 10.67
N ILE A 86 13.23 -1.40 9.52
CA ILE A 86 11.89 -0.89 9.24
C ILE A 86 10.93 -1.53 10.25
N PRO A 87 10.35 -0.77 11.19
CA PRO A 87 9.29 -1.30 12.03
C PRO A 87 8.06 -1.52 11.15
N LEU A 88 7.47 -2.70 11.28
CA LEU A 88 6.18 -3.02 10.71
C LEU A 88 5.13 -2.29 11.56
N ILE A 89 4.51 -1.27 10.96
CA ILE A 89 3.46 -0.38 11.50
C ILE A 89 4.01 0.75 12.38
#